data_AF-A0A0R3RXE5-F1
#
_entry.id   AF-A0A0R3RXE5-F1
#
_cell.length_a   1.000
_cell.length_b   1.000
_cell.length_c   1.000
_cell.angle_alpha   90.00
_cell.angle_beta   90.00
_cell.angle_gamma   90.00
#
_symmetry.space_group_name_H-M   'P 1'
#
loop_
_entity.id
_entity.type
_entity.pdbx_description
1 polymer ?
#
loop_
_entity_poly.entity_id
_entity_poly.type
_entity_poly.pdbx_seq_one_letter_code
_entity_poly.pdbx_strand_id
1 'polypeptide(L)'
;MLSTRTVNLLHTFGIRYFANNTGGSHVHYPISTAIQKSIGDVLKSSQAPTKIKVSDGMREQVIDLSGVPVDFLRSRRVRIYRPARQATQSGWAGTKRWKIELDNRERWENSLIGWSSTGDPLSNISMAMDFASKEDAIRYCETNNLNYEVIEPNQRTIKPKSYAENFSWNKRTRVTNK
;
A
#
# COMPACT_ATOMS: atom_id res chain seq x y z
N MET A 1 -1.15 -27.55 25.96
CA MET A 1 -0.06 -26.73 26.55
C MET A 1 1.19 -27.59 26.58
N LEU A 2 2.27 -27.20 25.87
CA LEU A 2 3.57 -27.87 26.01
C LEU A 2 4.15 -27.54 27.39
N SER A 3 4.73 -28.55 28.06
CA SER A 3 5.40 -28.38 29.35
C SER A 3 6.62 -27.46 29.21
N THR A 4 6.87 -26.64 30.24
CA THR A 4 7.97 -25.65 30.28
C THR A 4 9.35 -26.29 30.03
N ARG A 5 9.54 -27.57 30.40
CA ARG A 5 10.76 -28.33 30.13
C ARG A 5 10.99 -28.58 28.64
N THR A 6 9.93 -28.84 27.87
CA THR A 6 10.00 -29.17 26.45
C THR A 6 10.30 -27.94 25.61
N VAL A 7 9.78 -26.77 26.01
CA VAL A 7 10.03 -25.49 25.34
C VAL A 7 11.49 -25.06 25.50
N ASN A 8 12.08 -25.24 26.69
CA ASN A 8 13.48 -24.88 26.95
C ASN A 8 14.48 -25.76 26.17
N LEU A 9 14.20 -27.06 26.03
CA LEU A 9 15.04 -27.99 25.27
C LEU A 9 15.13 -27.59 23.79
N LEU A 10 13.99 -27.25 23.17
CA LEU A 10 13.93 -26.86 21.75
C LEU A 10 14.61 -25.51 21.48
N HIS A 11 14.56 -24.58 22.44
CA HIS A 11 15.27 -23.29 22.35
C HIS A 11 16.80 -23.48 22.38
N THR A 12 17.29 -24.47 23.12
CA THR A 12 18.72 -24.80 23.23
C THR A 12 19.27 -25.36 21.92
N PHE A 13 18.43 -26.01 21.11
CA PHE A 13 18.78 -26.50 19.77
C PHE A 13 18.49 -25.50 18.63
N GLY A 14 18.10 -24.26 18.95
CA GLY A 14 17.86 -23.20 17.97
C GLY A 14 16.62 -23.40 17.09
N ILE A 15 15.73 -24.34 17.44
CA ILE A 15 14.53 -24.66 16.66
C ILE A 15 13.38 -23.77 17.14
N ARG A 16 12.99 -22.78 16.34
CA ARG A 16 11.81 -21.94 16.61
C ARG A 16 10.55 -22.65 16.11
N TYR A 17 9.66 -23.04 17.03
CA TYR A 17 8.32 -23.53 16.68
C TYR A 17 7.33 -22.36 16.61
N PHE A 18 6.61 -22.23 15.49
CA PHE A 18 5.43 -21.36 15.38
C PHE A 18 4.18 -22.21 15.56
N ALA A 19 3.34 -21.88 16.54
CA ALA A 19 2.06 -22.55 16.74
C ALA A 19 1.00 -21.87 15.87
N ASN A 20 0.54 -22.54 14.81
CA ASN A 20 -0.56 -22.07 13.98
C ASN A 20 -1.87 -22.47 14.68
N ASN A 21 -2.55 -21.52 15.30
CA ASN A 21 -3.81 -21.78 15.98
C ASN A 21 -4.98 -21.69 14.99
N THR A 22 -5.32 -22.80 14.33
CA THR A 22 -6.59 -22.97 13.61
C THR A 22 -7.40 -24.02 14.33
N GLY A 23 -8.55 -23.60 14.86
CA GLY A 23 -9.45 -24.40 15.68
C GLY A 23 -9.86 -25.70 15.00
N GLY A 24 -9.42 -26.81 15.60
CA GLY A 24 -9.82 -28.18 15.32
C GLY A 24 -9.36 -29.04 16.49
N SER A 25 -10.12 -30.08 16.85
CA SER A 25 -9.85 -31.00 17.96
C SER A 25 -8.35 -31.31 18.08
N HIS A 26 -7.78 -31.07 19.27
CA HIS A 26 -6.33 -31.11 19.51
C HIS A 26 -5.79 -32.55 19.39
N VAL A 27 -5.49 -33.00 18.16
CA VAL A 27 -4.81 -34.27 17.93
C VAL A 27 -3.34 -34.09 18.29
N HIS A 28 -2.87 -34.81 19.30
CA HIS A 28 -1.47 -34.78 19.72
C HIS A 28 -0.67 -35.70 18.80
N TYR A 29 -0.01 -35.15 17.78
CA TYR A 29 0.89 -35.92 16.93
C TYR A 29 2.22 -36.15 17.65
N PRO A 30 2.70 -37.40 17.80
CA PRO A 30 4.00 -37.67 18.40
C PRO A 30 5.10 -37.09 17.51
N ILE A 31 6.19 -36.65 18.14
CA ILE A 31 7.36 -36.04 17.46
C ILE A 31 7.94 -36.98 16.39
N SER A 32 7.74 -38.29 16.52
CA SER A 32 8.10 -39.31 15.52
C SER A 32 7.42 -39.12 14.16
N THR A 33 6.30 -38.39 14.09
CA THR A 33 5.59 -38.07 12.83
C THR A 33 6.23 -36.89 12.09
N ALA A 34 7.11 -36.12 12.75
CA ALA A 34 7.76 -34.97 12.14
C ALA A 34 8.86 -35.42 11.17
N ILE A 35 8.63 -35.23 9.87
CA ILE A 35 9.61 -35.50 8.82
C ILE A 35 10.54 -34.29 8.71
N GLN A 36 11.84 -34.51 8.89
CA GLN A 36 12.86 -33.48 8.68
C GLN A 36 12.95 -33.15 7.18
N LYS A 37 12.73 -31.87 6.82
CA LYS A 37 12.90 -31.42 5.44
C LYS A 37 14.36 -31.50 5.02
N SER A 38 14.62 -31.89 3.78
CA SER A 38 15.98 -31.94 3.26
C SER A 38 16.56 -30.53 3.13
N ILE A 39 17.89 -30.41 3.26
CA ILE A 39 18.58 -29.11 3.14
C ILE A 39 18.27 -28.46 1.77
N GLY A 40 18.10 -29.26 0.72
CA GLY A 40 17.72 -28.77 -0.62
C GLY A 40 16.33 -28.14 -0.66
N ASP A 41 15.37 -28.64 0.12
CA ASP A 41 14.02 -28.07 0.21
C ASP A 41 13.99 -26.75 0.99
N VAL A 42 14.91 -26.58 1.95
CA VAL A 42 15.06 -25.36 2.73
C VAL A 42 15.78 -24.27 1.93
N LEU A 43 16.76 -24.66 1.10
CA LEU A 43 17.53 -23.75 0.25
C LEU A 43 16.82 -23.38 -1.07
N LYS A 44 15.66 -23.98 -1.37
CA LYS A 44 14.89 -23.60 -2.55
C LYS A 44 14.50 -22.13 -2.42
N SER A 45 15.01 -21.30 -3.32
CA SER A 45 14.67 -19.87 -3.37
C SER A 45 13.16 -19.73 -3.36
N SER A 46 12.62 -18.94 -2.43
CA SER A 46 11.20 -18.58 -2.36
C SER A 46 10.74 -18.24 -3.77
N GLN A 47 9.95 -19.14 -4.37
CA GLN A 47 9.50 -18.97 -5.74
C GLN A 47 8.69 -17.69 -5.76
N ALA A 48 9.10 -16.72 -6.60
CA ALA A 48 8.39 -15.46 -6.74
C ALA A 48 6.90 -15.79 -6.93
N PRO A 49 5.99 -15.14 -6.18
CA PRO A 49 4.58 -15.49 -6.20
C PRO A 49 4.11 -15.52 -7.65
N THR A 50 3.76 -16.71 -8.14
CA THR A 50 3.31 -16.89 -9.52
C THR A 50 2.07 -16.02 -9.69
N LYS A 51 2.13 -15.01 -10.56
CA LYS A 51 0.97 -14.18 -10.87
C LYS A 51 -0.13 -15.11 -11.38
N ILE A 52 -1.12 -15.38 -10.54
CA ILE A 52 -2.32 -16.13 -10.92
C ILE A 52 -2.95 -15.33 -12.06
N LYS A 53 -2.96 -15.90 -13.26
CA LYS A 53 -3.64 -15.29 -14.41
C LYS A 53 -5.13 -15.43 -14.15
N VAL A 54 -5.75 -14.38 -13.64
CA VAL A 54 -7.20 -14.26 -13.52
C VAL A 54 -7.77 -14.29 -14.94
N SER A 55 -8.48 -15.34 -15.30
CA SER A 55 -9.20 -15.44 -16.57
C SER A 55 -10.25 -14.33 -16.68
N ASP A 56 -10.46 -13.78 -17.88
CA ASP A 56 -11.31 -12.59 -18.07
C ASP A 56 -12.74 -12.77 -17.51
N GLY A 57 -13.31 -13.98 -17.53
CA GLY A 57 -14.62 -14.29 -16.94
C GLY A 57 -14.70 -14.28 -15.40
N MET A 58 -13.57 -14.13 -14.70
CA MET A 58 -13.52 -13.97 -13.25
C MET A 58 -13.54 -12.49 -12.84
N ARG A 59 -13.22 -11.56 -13.74
CA ARG A 59 -13.16 -10.11 -13.43
C ARG A 59 -14.54 -9.54 -13.09
N GLU A 60 -15.59 -10.01 -13.77
CA GLU A 60 -16.97 -9.60 -13.49
C GLU A 60 -17.45 -10.11 -12.12
N GLN A 61 -16.99 -11.29 -11.68
CA GLN A 61 -17.37 -11.88 -10.39
C GLN A 61 -16.81 -11.12 -9.17
N VAL A 62 -15.70 -10.38 -9.33
CA VAL A 62 -15.08 -9.64 -8.22
C VAL A 62 -15.98 -8.49 -7.77
N ILE A 63 -16.66 -7.83 -8.71
CA ILE A 63 -17.56 -6.71 -8.41
C ILE A 63 -18.72 -7.20 -7.53
N ASP A 64 -19.34 -8.31 -7.93
CA ASP A 64 -20.48 -8.91 -7.23
C ASP A 64 -20.09 -9.38 -5.82
N LEU A 65 -18.84 -9.82 -5.63
CA LEU A 65 -18.32 -10.26 -4.33
C LEU A 65 -18.03 -9.09 -3.38
N SER A 66 -17.76 -7.88 -3.90
CA SER A 66 -17.34 -6.73 -3.10
C SER A 66 -18.45 -6.15 -2.20
N GLY A 67 -19.72 -6.42 -2.50
CA GLY A 67 -20.87 -5.88 -1.76
C GLY A 67 -21.07 -4.37 -1.91
N VAL A 68 -20.30 -3.69 -2.76
CA VAL A 68 -20.45 -2.26 -3.04
C VAL A 68 -21.62 -2.07 -4.02
N PRO A 69 -22.59 -1.18 -3.73
CA PRO A 69 -23.67 -0.91 -4.66
C PRO A 69 -23.15 -0.39 -6.01
N VAL A 70 -23.68 -0.95 -7.10
CA VAL A 70 -23.24 -0.68 -8.48
C VAL A 70 -23.28 0.79 -8.87
N ASP A 71 -24.18 1.57 -8.26
CA ASP A 71 -24.34 3.00 -8.51
C ASP A 71 -23.09 3.79 -8.13
N PHE A 72 -22.38 3.38 -7.08
CA PHE A 72 -21.16 4.05 -6.64
C PHE A 72 -19.97 3.77 -7.55
N LEU A 73 -19.92 2.60 -8.18
CA LEU A 73 -18.81 2.18 -9.04
C LEU A 73 -18.89 2.85 -10.43
N ARG A 74 -20.10 2.98 -10.99
CA ARG A 74 -20.30 3.54 -12.34
C ARG A 74 -20.27 5.07 -12.37
N SER A 75 -20.82 5.72 -11.35
CA SER A 75 -20.97 7.19 -11.33
C SER A 75 -19.68 7.95 -11.02
N ARG A 76 -18.68 7.28 -10.45
CA ARG A 76 -17.48 7.96 -9.93
C ARG A 76 -16.29 7.81 -10.83
N ARG A 77 -15.49 8.87 -10.85
CA ARG A 77 -14.17 8.87 -11.46
C ARG A 77 -13.10 8.79 -10.37
N VAL A 78 -12.07 8.04 -10.67
CA VAL A 78 -10.93 7.78 -9.82
C VAL A 78 -9.71 8.52 -10.37
N ARG A 79 -8.98 9.20 -9.50
CA ARG A 79 -7.73 9.87 -9.82
C ARG A 79 -6.57 9.09 -9.25
N ILE A 80 -5.69 8.62 -10.13
CA ILE A 80 -4.44 7.95 -9.78
C ILE A 80 -3.30 8.97 -9.88
N TYR A 81 -2.63 9.27 -8.77
CA TYR A 81 -1.58 10.29 -8.76
C TYR A 81 -0.53 10.03 -7.67
N ARG A 82 0.63 10.68 -7.79
CA ARG A 82 1.54 10.85 -6.64
C ARG A 82 1.26 12.18 -5.97
N PRO A 83 1.03 12.22 -4.64
CA PRO A 83 0.73 13.47 -3.96
C PRO A 83 1.91 14.44 -4.07
N ALA A 84 1.59 15.70 -4.32
CA ALA A 84 2.60 16.76 -4.35
C ALA A 84 3.25 16.94 -2.97
N ARG A 85 4.48 17.43 -2.95
CA ARG A 85 5.14 17.82 -1.69
C ARG A 85 4.36 18.99 -1.07
N GLN A 86 4.13 18.91 0.24
CA GLN A 86 3.59 20.03 1.02
C GLN A 86 4.50 21.25 0.88
N ALA A 87 3.95 22.38 0.44
CA ALA A 87 4.75 23.56 0.11
C ALA A 87 5.56 24.07 1.31
N THR A 88 4.94 24.05 2.50
CA THR A 88 5.49 24.52 3.77
C THR A 88 6.57 23.62 4.35
N GLN A 89 6.59 22.33 4.00
CA GLN A 89 7.54 21.35 4.56
C GLN A 89 8.57 20.91 3.52
N SER A 90 9.85 20.85 3.90
CA SER A 90 10.93 20.42 3.00
C SER A 90 11.00 18.90 2.78
N GLY A 91 10.27 18.10 3.57
CA GLY A 91 10.31 16.64 3.54
C GLY A 91 9.70 16.02 2.27
N TRP A 92 10.30 14.92 1.78
CA TRP A 92 9.90 14.26 0.52
C TRP A 92 9.24 12.88 0.69
N ALA A 93 9.21 12.35 1.92
CA ALA A 93 8.76 10.98 2.17
C ALA A 93 7.33 10.70 1.64
N GLY A 94 6.43 11.68 1.77
CA GLY A 94 5.02 11.53 1.35
C GLY A 94 4.78 11.43 -0.16
N THR A 95 5.75 11.83 -1.00
CA THR A 95 5.61 11.96 -2.47
C THR A 95 5.86 10.64 -3.22
N LYS A 96 6.44 9.63 -2.54
CA LYS A 96 6.93 8.41 -3.22
C LYS A 96 5.82 7.43 -3.60
N ARG A 97 4.75 7.40 -2.80
CA ARG A 97 3.60 6.50 -2.93
C ARG A 97 2.62 6.98 -4.00
N TRP A 98 2.01 6.04 -4.70
CA TRP A 98 0.86 6.29 -5.55
C TRP A 98 -0.41 6.24 -4.71
N LYS A 99 -1.34 7.15 -4.98
CA LYS A 99 -2.62 7.25 -4.30
C LYS A 99 -3.76 7.17 -5.30
N ILE A 100 -4.84 6.56 -4.84
CA ILE A 100 -6.13 6.53 -5.51
C ILE A 100 -7.06 7.46 -4.74
N GLU A 101 -7.66 8.42 -5.43
CA GLU A 101 -8.65 9.33 -4.85
C GLU A 101 -9.91 9.31 -5.69
N LEU A 102 -11.06 9.20 -5.03
CA LEU A 102 -12.36 9.31 -5.68
C LEU A 102 -12.81 10.77 -5.66
N ASP A 103 -13.69 11.11 -6.59
CA ASP A 103 -14.36 12.41 -6.58
C ASP A 103 -15.14 12.64 -5.26
N ASN A 104 -15.01 13.84 -4.72
CA ASN A 104 -15.66 14.29 -3.49
C ASN A 104 -17.09 14.74 -3.81
N ARG A 105 -18.07 14.12 -3.16
CA ARG A 105 -19.46 14.59 -3.21
C ARG A 105 -19.71 15.74 -2.23
N GLU A 106 -20.94 16.24 -2.27
CA GLU A 106 -21.43 17.30 -1.40
C GLU A 106 -21.20 16.98 0.08
N ARG A 107 -20.79 18.02 0.81
CA ARG A 107 -20.73 18.06 2.26
C ARG A 107 -21.56 19.25 2.71
N TRP A 108 -22.47 19.04 3.65
CA TRP A 108 -23.36 20.07 4.18
C TRP A 108 -23.12 20.32 5.66
N GLU A 109 -23.63 21.42 6.17
CA GLU A 109 -23.57 21.77 7.58
C GLU A 109 -24.66 21.04 8.38
N ASN A 110 -24.29 20.44 9.51
CA ASN A 110 -25.24 19.86 10.45
C ASN A 110 -25.98 20.98 11.21
N SER A 111 -27.31 21.05 11.09
CA SER A 111 -28.13 22.09 11.70
C SER A 111 -28.02 22.21 13.23
N LEU A 112 -27.58 21.16 13.93
CA LEU A 112 -27.46 21.20 15.39
C LEU A 112 -26.09 21.72 15.88
N ILE A 113 -24.99 21.18 15.33
CA ILE A 113 -23.61 21.41 15.85
C ILE A 113 -22.72 22.18 14.86
N GLY A 114 -23.12 22.31 13.59
CA GLY A 114 -22.31 22.94 12.55
C GLY A 114 -21.21 22.04 11.95
N TRP A 115 -21.26 20.72 12.21
CA TRP A 115 -20.28 19.79 11.64
C TRP A 115 -20.51 19.52 10.15
N SER A 116 -19.42 19.25 9.42
CA SER A 116 -19.48 18.84 8.02
C SER A 116 -20.00 17.41 7.89
N SER A 117 -21.27 17.27 7.52
CA SER A 117 -21.95 16.00 7.28
C SER A 117 -21.85 15.60 5.82
N THR A 118 -21.84 14.29 5.54
CA THR A 118 -21.80 13.75 4.18
C THR A 118 -22.59 12.45 4.09
N GLY A 119 -23.20 12.21 2.93
CA GLY A 119 -23.86 10.95 2.58
C GLY A 119 -22.95 10.01 1.79
N ASP A 120 -21.65 10.33 1.70
CA ASP A 120 -20.70 9.62 0.86
C ASP A 120 -19.82 8.64 1.65
N PRO A 121 -20.03 7.31 1.51
CA PRO A 121 -19.22 6.31 2.21
C PRO A 121 -17.79 6.19 1.65
N LEU A 122 -17.55 6.58 0.40
CA LEU A 122 -16.26 6.39 -0.28
C LEU A 122 -15.34 7.61 -0.17
N SER A 123 -15.84 8.72 0.39
CA SER A 123 -15.17 10.01 0.44
C SER A 123 -13.78 9.98 1.09
N ASN A 124 -13.54 9.09 2.06
CA ASN A 124 -12.29 9.03 2.82
C ASN A 124 -11.36 7.86 2.43
N ILE A 125 -11.68 7.11 1.36
CA ILE A 125 -10.89 5.93 0.95
C ILE A 125 -9.44 6.30 0.56
N SER A 126 -9.21 7.52 0.06
CA SER A 126 -7.87 7.99 -0.33
C SER A 126 -6.85 8.05 0.81
N MET A 127 -7.33 8.02 2.07
CA MET A 127 -6.48 8.03 3.25
C MET A 127 -5.75 6.70 3.44
N ALA A 128 -6.38 5.57 3.11
CA ALA A 128 -5.87 4.23 3.41
C ALA A 128 -5.28 3.51 2.19
N MET A 129 -5.54 3.99 0.97
CA MET A 129 -5.23 3.25 -0.24
C MET A 129 -3.96 3.79 -0.94
N ASP A 130 -2.81 3.27 -0.50
CA ASP A 130 -1.49 3.58 -1.02
C ASP A 130 -0.94 2.42 -1.87
N PHE A 131 -0.33 2.73 -3.01
CA PHE A 131 0.30 1.77 -3.91
C PHE A 131 1.79 2.06 -4.11
N ALA A 132 2.55 1.01 -4.39
CA ALA A 132 3.98 1.11 -4.70
C ALA A 132 4.23 1.57 -6.15
N SER A 133 3.42 1.09 -7.10
CA SER A 133 3.59 1.35 -8.54
C SER A 133 2.31 1.92 -9.17
N LYS A 134 2.47 2.53 -10.36
CA LYS A 134 1.33 3.04 -11.16
C LYS A 134 0.50 1.89 -11.69
N GLU A 135 1.18 0.83 -12.11
CA GLU A 135 0.61 -0.35 -12.74
C GLU A 135 -0.24 -1.14 -11.75
N ASP A 136 0.13 -1.16 -10.47
CA ASP A 136 -0.68 -1.79 -9.42
C ASP A 136 -1.97 -1.02 -9.15
N ALA A 137 -1.89 0.32 -9.15
CA ALA A 137 -3.08 1.16 -9.00
C ALA A 137 -4.04 1.02 -10.19
N ILE A 138 -3.51 0.97 -11.41
CA ILE A 138 -4.32 0.74 -12.63
C ILE A 138 -5.00 -0.61 -12.57
N ARG A 139 -4.25 -1.67 -12.23
CA ARG A 139 -4.81 -3.03 -12.13
C ARG A 139 -5.91 -3.13 -11.08
N TYR A 140 -5.77 -2.41 -9.97
CA TYR A 140 -6.81 -2.33 -8.95
C TYR A 140 -8.08 -1.69 -9.52
N CYS A 141 -7.97 -0.57 -10.24
CA CYS A 141 -9.12 0.06 -10.89
C CYS A 141 -9.77 -0.84 -11.94
N GLU A 142 -8.97 -1.52 -12.78
CA GLU A 142 -9.47 -2.46 -13.79
C GLU A 142 -10.21 -3.65 -13.15
N THR A 143 -9.68 -4.20 -12.06
CA THR A 143 -10.28 -5.35 -11.36
C THR A 143 -11.62 -4.99 -10.71
N ASN A 144 -11.77 -3.76 -10.23
CA ASN A 144 -13.00 -3.26 -9.61
C ASN A 144 -13.91 -2.52 -10.61
N ASN A 145 -13.53 -2.50 -11.89
CA ASN A 145 -14.24 -1.81 -12.96
C ASN A 145 -14.57 -0.33 -12.64
N LEU A 146 -13.59 0.36 -12.06
CA LEU A 146 -13.66 1.78 -11.71
C LEU A 146 -13.14 2.63 -12.87
N ASN A 147 -13.87 3.68 -13.24
CA ASN A 147 -13.39 4.66 -14.23
C ASN A 147 -12.25 5.47 -13.65
N TYR A 148 -11.07 5.47 -14.28
CA TYR A 148 -9.88 6.12 -13.73
C TYR A 148 -9.20 7.09 -14.70
N GLU A 149 -8.48 8.05 -14.13
CA GLU A 149 -7.63 9.02 -14.80
C GLU A 149 -6.25 8.99 -14.13
N VAL A 150 -5.17 8.91 -14.93
CA VAL A 150 -3.81 8.86 -14.40
C VAL A 150 -3.11 10.20 -14.61
N ILE A 151 -2.64 10.79 -13.51
CA ILE A 151 -1.85 12.00 -13.52
C ILE A 151 -0.38 11.64 -13.34
N GLU A 152 0.45 12.04 -14.30
CA GLU A 152 1.88 11.78 -14.24
C GLU A 152 2.55 12.65 -13.15
N PRO A 153 3.47 12.07 -12.37
CA PRO A 153 4.13 12.79 -11.30
C PRO A 153 5.14 13.79 -11.86
N ASN A 154 5.06 15.04 -11.40
CA ASN A 154 6.07 16.04 -11.71
C ASN A 154 7.37 15.75 -10.92
N GLN A 155 8.41 15.32 -11.63
CA GLN A 155 9.72 15.02 -11.03
C GLN A 155 10.57 16.28 -10.92
N ARG A 156 11.17 16.48 -9.73
CA ARG A 156 12.10 17.60 -9.53
C ARG A 156 13.38 17.38 -10.30
N THR A 157 13.76 18.37 -11.10
CA THR A 157 15.11 18.46 -11.67
C THR A 157 16.11 18.96 -10.63
N ILE A 158 17.16 18.18 -10.36
CA ILE A 158 18.24 18.59 -9.45
C ILE A 158 19.19 19.48 -10.25
N LYS A 159 19.24 20.77 -9.90
CA LYS A 159 20.18 21.72 -10.49
C LYS A 159 21.49 21.73 -9.69
N PRO A 160 22.66 21.74 -10.34
CA PRO A 160 23.93 21.92 -9.64
C PRO A 160 23.93 23.29 -8.96
N LYS A 161 24.44 23.35 -7.73
CA LYS A 161 24.57 24.59 -6.96
C LYS A 161 26.01 24.68 -6.47
N SER A 162 26.71 25.75 -6.82
CA SER A 162 28.06 26.03 -6.32
C SER A 162 28.02 27.22 -5.36
N TYR A 163 28.54 27.05 -4.14
CA TYR A 163 28.60 28.14 -3.18
C TYR A 163 29.53 29.29 -3.65
N ALA A 164 30.53 28.98 -4.47
CA ALA A 164 31.44 29.98 -5.05
C ALA A 164 30.71 30.95 -6.00
N GLU A 165 29.62 30.52 -6.64
CA GLU A 165 28.82 31.36 -7.55
C GLU A 165 28.17 32.54 -6.83
N ASN A 166 27.94 32.43 -5.52
CA ASN A 166 27.40 33.51 -4.70
C ASN A 166 28.37 34.71 -4.58
N PHE A 167 29.66 34.56 -4.92
CA PHE A 167 30.70 35.59 -4.82
C PHE A 167 31.45 35.84 -6.14
N SER A 168 30.85 35.48 -7.27
CA SER A 168 31.46 35.65 -8.59
C SER A 168 31.80 37.11 -8.90
N TRP A 169 33.02 37.38 -9.40
CA TRP A 169 33.49 38.71 -9.77
C TRP A 169 32.68 39.36 -10.91
N ASN A 170 32.36 38.59 -11.96
CA ASN A 170 31.73 39.10 -13.20
C ASN A 170 30.42 38.38 -13.57
N LYS A 171 29.73 37.76 -12.60
CA LYS A 171 28.40 37.16 -12.85
C LYS A 171 27.35 37.81 -11.94
N ARG A 172 26.11 37.82 -12.43
CA ARG A 172 24.96 38.40 -11.71
C ARG A 172 24.43 37.49 -10.59
N THR A 173 25.06 36.34 -10.35
CA THR A 173 24.73 35.40 -9.28
C THR A 173 25.23 35.85 -7.91
N ARG A 174 26.04 36.92 -7.86
CA ARG A 174 26.58 37.46 -6.61
C ARG A 174 25.45 37.94 -5.69
N VAL A 175 25.42 37.42 -4.45
CA VAL A 175 24.45 37.83 -3.44
C VAL A 175 24.96 39.06 -2.68
N THR A 176 24.06 39.97 -2.33
CA THR A 176 24.41 41.21 -1.62
C THR A 176 24.67 40.97 -0.13
N ASN A 177 23.81 40.16 0.51
CA ASN A 177 23.86 39.84 1.93
C ASN A 177 23.82 38.32 2.12
N LYS A 178 24.40 37.82 3.23
CA LYS A 178 24.35 36.43 3.64
C LYS A 178 24.10 36.32 5.14
#